data_AF-A0A2S7ENJ0-F1
#
_entry.id   AF-A0A2S7ENJ0-F1
#
_cell.length_a   1.000
_cell.length_b   1.000
_cell.length_c   1.000
_cell.angle_alpha   90.00
_cell.angle_beta   90.00
_cell.angle_gamma   90.00
#
_symmetry.space_group_name_H-M   'P 1'
#
loop_
_entity.id
_entity.type
_entity.pdbx_description
1 polymer ?
#
loop_
_entity_poly.entity_id
_entity_poly.type
_entity_poly.pdbx_seq_one_letter_code
_entity_poly.pdbx_strand_id
1 'polypeptide(L)'
;MNMMIPKPYYTLINTSIGDDPAVVVVNSALRTFKDREAFPWHLRISIDCKLLGANGMPTDEEGKALHRLEDSIANPLQVAQNALFLARITARGERILIYRVHDPEMANATLQILAAEPSPLREWDYKMERDDDWELAQPELHLLEHDPHFN
;
A
#
# COMPACT_ATOMS: atom_id res chain seq x y z
N MET A 1 11.90 -5.50 -24.07
CA MET A 1 12.44 -4.36 -23.30
C MET A 1 12.77 -4.84 -21.90
N ASN A 2 13.90 -4.45 -21.33
CA ASN A 2 14.28 -4.82 -19.96
C ASN A 2 13.73 -3.73 -19.03
N MET A 3 12.59 -3.99 -18.39
CA MET A 3 11.95 -3.07 -17.44
C MET A 3 12.87 -2.86 -16.23
N MET A 4 13.14 -1.61 -15.86
CA MET A 4 14.00 -1.30 -14.71
C MET A 4 13.15 -0.76 -13.56
N ILE A 5 12.77 -1.67 -12.66
CA ILE A 5 12.08 -1.30 -11.42
C ILE A 5 13.09 -0.57 -10.52
N PRO A 6 12.81 0.66 -10.06
CA PRO A 6 13.73 1.42 -9.24
C PRO A 6 13.85 0.79 -7.85
N LYS A 7 15.02 0.93 -7.23
CA LYS A 7 15.20 0.52 -5.83
C LYS A 7 14.24 1.35 -4.95
N PRO A 8 13.44 0.73 -4.07
CA PRO A 8 12.50 1.46 -3.23
C PRO A 8 13.20 2.50 -2.35
N TYR A 9 12.54 3.65 -2.21
CA TYR A 9 12.90 4.71 -1.26
C TYR A 9 11.62 5.17 -0.58
N TYR A 10 11.53 5.02 0.74
CA TYR A 10 10.31 5.28 1.48
C TYR A 10 10.38 6.60 2.23
N THR A 11 9.46 7.52 1.92
CA THR A 11 9.25 8.76 2.68
C THR A 11 8.09 8.57 3.66
N LEU A 12 8.28 8.93 4.94
CA LEU A 12 7.22 8.98 5.95
C LEU A 12 6.69 10.41 6.08
N ILE A 13 5.37 10.55 6.03
CA ILE A 13 4.67 11.83 6.00
C ILE A 13 3.59 11.80 7.08
N ASN A 14 3.69 12.72 8.05
CA ASN A 14 2.62 12.97 9.02
C ASN A 14 1.68 14.04 8.42
N THR A 15 0.40 13.73 8.30
CA THR A 15 -0.62 14.58 7.67
C THR A 15 -1.98 14.39 8.36
N SER A 16 -3.06 14.86 7.76
CA SER A 16 -4.43 14.57 8.16
C SER A 16 -5.29 14.13 6.98
N ILE A 17 -6.33 13.34 7.25
CA ILE A 17 -7.41 13.02 6.31
C ILE A 17 -8.69 13.61 6.89
N GLY A 18 -9.11 14.75 6.35
CA GLY A 18 -10.07 15.61 7.05
C GLY A 18 -9.42 16.16 8.33
N ASP A 19 -10.14 16.03 9.45
CA ASP A 19 -9.67 16.46 10.77
C ASP A 19 -8.89 15.35 11.52
N ASP A 20 -8.84 14.14 10.97
CA ASP A 20 -8.21 12.99 11.63
C ASP A 20 -6.70 12.92 11.31
N PRO A 21 -5.84 12.62 12.30
CA PRO A 21 -4.43 12.42 12.06
C PRO A 21 -4.20 11.22 11.14
N ALA A 22 -3.21 11.36 10.25
CA ALA A 22 -2.83 10.33 9.31
C ALA A 22 -1.31 10.21 9.22
N VAL A 23 -0.84 8.97 9.07
CA VAL A 23 0.56 8.67 8.77
C VAL A 23 0.59 7.95 7.43
N VAL A 24 1.31 8.52 6.46
CA VAL A 24 1.48 7.96 5.13
C VAL A 24 2.94 7.60 4.92
N VAL A 25 3.19 6.42 4.36
CA VAL A 25 4.50 6.02 3.84
C VAL A 25 4.34 5.84 2.34
N VAL A 26 5.18 6.50 1.54
CA VAL A 26 5.13 6.42 0.07
C VAL A 26 6.48 5.94 -0.46
N ASN A 27 6.46 5.06 -1.45
CA ASN A 27 7.63 4.68 -2.23
C ASN A 27 7.95 5.76 -3.26
N SER A 28 8.73 6.76 -2.85
CA SER A 28 9.05 7.95 -3.64
C SER A 28 9.83 7.64 -4.92
N ALA A 29 10.50 6.48 -4.97
CA ALA A 29 11.15 5.99 -6.19
C ALA A 29 10.17 5.77 -7.35
N LEU A 30 8.87 5.56 -7.05
CA LEU A 30 7.85 5.33 -8.07
C LEU A 30 7.30 6.63 -8.69
N ARG A 31 7.59 7.80 -8.12
CA ARG A 31 7.18 9.10 -8.69
C ARG A 31 7.73 9.29 -10.11
N THR A 32 8.99 8.92 -10.32
CA THR A 32 9.70 9.06 -11.60
C THR A 32 9.75 7.76 -12.41
N PHE A 33 9.05 6.72 -11.97
CA PHE A 33 8.97 5.45 -12.69
C PHE A 33 8.23 5.63 -14.02
N LYS A 34 8.87 5.19 -15.11
CA LYS A 34 8.40 5.44 -16.49
C LYS A 34 7.57 4.30 -17.05
N ASP A 35 7.85 3.05 -16.67
CA ASP A 35 7.19 1.86 -17.22
C ASP A 35 5.87 1.55 -16.46
N ARG A 36 5.04 2.58 -16.21
CA ARG A 36 3.81 2.50 -15.40
C ARG A 36 2.77 1.57 -16.02
N GLU A 37 2.74 1.50 -17.35
CA GLU A 37 1.89 0.64 -18.15
C GLU A 37 2.17 -0.85 -17.91
N ALA A 38 3.35 -1.20 -17.40
CA ALA A 38 3.67 -2.55 -16.99
C ALA A 38 2.99 -2.92 -15.65
N PHE A 39 2.50 -1.96 -14.87
CA PHE A 39 1.73 -2.21 -13.64
C PHE A 39 0.39 -1.47 -13.65
N PRO A 40 -0.50 -1.82 -14.60
CA PRO A 40 -1.68 -1.03 -14.92
C PRO A 40 -2.85 -1.26 -13.95
N TRP A 41 -2.65 -2.02 -12.86
CA TRP A 41 -3.70 -2.29 -11.89
C TRP A 41 -3.38 -1.61 -10.56
N HIS A 42 -4.36 -0.88 -10.04
CA HIS A 42 -4.37 -0.33 -8.69
C HIS A 42 -4.98 -1.35 -7.74
N LEU A 43 -4.18 -1.90 -6.84
CA LEU A 43 -4.64 -2.77 -5.77
C LEU A 43 -4.65 -1.99 -4.45
N ARG A 44 -5.83 -1.88 -3.84
CA ARG A 44 -6.04 -1.33 -2.51
C ARG A 44 -6.44 -2.45 -1.56
N ILE A 45 -5.72 -2.59 -0.46
CA ILE A 45 -6.03 -3.52 0.63
C ILE A 45 -6.36 -2.69 1.87
N SER A 46 -7.53 -2.93 2.46
CA SER A 46 -8.03 -2.23 3.65
C SER A 46 -7.93 -3.17 4.84
N ILE A 47 -7.36 -2.73 5.96
CA ILE A 47 -7.14 -3.53 7.16
C ILE A 47 -7.69 -2.78 8.37
N ASP A 48 -8.59 -3.42 9.11
CA ASP A 48 -9.17 -2.85 10.32
C ASP A 48 -8.20 -2.94 11.49
N CYS A 49 -7.97 -1.80 12.15
CA CYS A 49 -7.15 -1.73 13.35
C CYS A 49 -8.02 -2.02 14.59
N LYS A 50 -7.58 -2.95 15.45
CA LYS A 50 -8.35 -3.37 16.64
C LYS A 50 -7.99 -2.61 17.92
N LEU A 51 -6.70 -2.35 18.15
CA LEU A 51 -6.23 -1.64 19.34
C LEU A 51 -5.80 -0.22 18.98
N LEU A 52 -6.63 0.75 19.36
CA LEU A 52 -6.42 2.17 19.09
C LEU A 52 -6.02 2.94 20.35
N GLY A 53 -5.13 3.90 20.19
CA GLY A 53 -4.85 4.91 21.20
C GLY A 53 -5.92 6.02 21.21
N ALA A 54 -5.79 6.96 22.16
CA ALA A 54 -6.73 8.07 22.32
C ALA A 54 -6.83 9.01 21.09
N ASN A 55 -5.83 8.98 20.22
CA ASN A 55 -5.77 9.78 18.99
C ASN A 55 -6.30 9.02 17.75
N GLY A 56 -6.93 7.85 17.93
CA GLY A 56 -7.46 7.04 16.82
C GLY A 56 -6.39 6.30 16.00
N MET A 57 -5.11 6.38 16.40
CA MET A 57 -4.01 5.67 15.76
C MET A 57 -3.79 4.31 16.41
N PRO A 58 -3.25 3.31 15.68
CA PRO A 58 -2.82 2.03 16.24
C PRO A 58 -1.89 2.21 17.44
N THR A 59 -2.08 1.39 18.48
CA THR A 59 -1.08 1.23 19.54
C THR A 59 0.18 0.53 19.00
N ASP A 60 1.26 0.49 19.78
CA ASP A 60 2.46 -0.26 19.40
C ASP A 60 2.20 -1.76 19.23
N GLU A 61 1.29 -2.31 20.05
CA GLU A 61 0.85 -3.71 19.95
C GLU A 61 0.10 -3.95 18.65
N GLU A 62 -0.82 -3.03 18.30
CA GLU A 62 -1.54 -3.06 17.03
C GLU A 62 -0.58 -2.97 15.85
N GLY A 63 0.39 -2.05 15.91
CA GLY A 63 1.39 -1.87 14.87
C GLY A 63 2.15 -3.16 14.57
N LYS A 64 2.54 -3.92 15.60
CA LYS A 64 3.19 -5.24 15.44
C LYS A 64 2.26 -6.29 14.81
N ALA A 65 0.96 -6.25 15.10
CA ALA A 65 0.00 -7.14 14.46
C ALA A 65 -0.20 -6.79 12.99
N LEU A 66 -0.36 -5.50 12.68
CA LEU A 66 -0.50 -4.99 11.32
C LEU A 66 0.73 -5.31 10.47
N HIS A 67 1.94 -5.12 11.01
CA HIS A 67 3.18 -5.47 10.29
C HIS A 67 3.28 -6.95 9.93
N ARG A 68 2.88 -7.86 10.82
CA ARG A 68 2.88 -9.29 10.52
C ARG A 68 1.89 -9.65 9.40
N LEU A 69 0.72 -9.00 9.39
CA LEU A 69 -0.27 -9.18 8.32
C LEU A 69 0.20 -8.54 7.00
N GLU A 70 0.81 -7.36 7.05
CA GLU A 70 1.46 -6.72 5.90
C GLU A 70 2.49 -7.66 5.27
N ASP A 71 3.38 -8.26 6.07
CA ASP A 71 4.39 -9.19 5.57
C ASP A 71 3.77 -10.46 4.96
N SER A 72 2.72 -11.01 5.57
CA SER A 72 2.05 -12.21 5.03
C SER A 72 1.35 -11.95 3.70
N ILE A 73 0.92 -10.71 3.44
CA ILE A 73 0.30 -10.31 2.17
C ILE A 73 1.36 -9.89 1.14
N ALA A 74 2.35 -9.09 1.55
CA ALA A 74 3.35 -8.51 0.66
C ALA A 74 4.26 -9.58 0.02
N ASN A 75 4.73 -10.55 0.81
CA ASN A 75 5.67 -11.57 0.34
C ASN A 75 5.15 -12.37 -0.86
N PRO A 76 3.94 -12.95 -0.83
CA PRO A 76 3.41 -13.68 -1.98
C PRO A 76 2.97 -12.75 -3.12
N LEU A 77 2.48 -11.54 -2.85
CA LEU A 77 2.09 -10.58 -3.90
C LEU A 77 3.26 -10.10 -4.75
N GLN A 78 4.46 -9.98 -4.18
CA GLN A 78 5.64 -9.44 -4.87
C GLN A 78 6.49 -10.52 -5.56
N VAL A 79 6.09 -11.79 -5.50
CA VAL A 79 6.74 -12.89 -6.23
C VAL A 79 6.76 -12.57 -7.72
N ALA A 80 7.87 -12.93 -8.39
CA ALA A 80 8.10 -12.64 -9.80
C ALA A 80 7.96 -11.14 -10.16
N GLN A 81 8.14 -10.25 -9.17
CA GLN A 81 7.97 -8.80 -9.32
C GLN A 81 6.55 -8.42 -9.76
N ASN A 82 5.53 -9.19 -9.36
CA ASN A 82 4.16 -8.98 -9.81
C ASN A 82 3.51 -7.71 -9.23
N ALA A 83 3.94 -7.27 -8.04
CA ALA A 83 3.40 -6.09 -7.38
C ALA A 83 4.52 -5.14 -6.93
N LEU A 84 4.28 -3.84 -7.08
CA LEU A 84 5.10 -2.77 -6.51
C LEU A 84 4.35 -2.16 -5.34
N PHE A 85 4.95 -2.17 -4.15
CA PHE A 85 4.40 -1.42 -3.02
C PHE A 85 4.52 0.09 -3.31
N LEU A 86 3.38 0.76 -3.35
CA LEU A 86 3.28 2.20 -3.61
C LEU A 86 3.20 2.98 -2.30
N ALA A 87 2.24 2.65 -1.45
CA ALA A 87 1.98 3.42 -0.26
C ALA A 87 1.30 2.61 0.85
N ARG A 88 1.47 3.09 2.08
CA ARG A 88 0.68 2.70 3.23
C ARG A 88 0.12 3.94 3.89
N ILE A 89 -1.17 3.92 4.18
CA ILE A 89 -1.86 4.98 4.91
C ILE A 89 -2.38 4.39 6.22
N THR A 90 -2.26 5.12 7.32
CA THR A 90 -2.90 4.76 8.59
C THR A 90 -3.65 5.97 9.10
N ALA A 91 -4.97 5.85 9.22
CA ALA A 91 -5.86 6.90 9.70
C ALA A 91 -7.20 6.29 10.13
N ARG A 92 -7.89 6.90 11.10
CA ARG A 92 -9.29 6.56 11.45
C ARG A 92 -9.54 5.08 11.78
N GLY A 93 -8.59 4.43 12.45
CA GLY A 93 -8.69 3.01 12.77
C GLY A 93 -8.55 2.05 11.58
N GLU A 94 -8.09 2.54 10.44
CA GLU A 94 -7.83 1.74 9.24
C GLU A 94 -6.37 1.86 8.82
N ARG A 95 -5.83 0.75 8.29
CA ARG A 95 -4.58 0.75 7.54
C ARG A 95 -4.85 0.32 6.11
N ILE A 96 -4.42 1.15 5.17
CA ILE A 96 -4.56 0.91 3.74
C ILE A 96 -3.19 0.60 3.16
N LEU A 97 -3.07 -0.46 2.37
CA LEU A 97 -1.91 -0.75 1.55
C LEU A 97 -2.27 -0.56 0.08
N ILE A 98 -1.40 0.11 -0.66
CA ILE A 98 -1.59 0.37 -2.08
C ILE A 98 -0.43 -0.26 -2.85
N TYR A 99 -0.79 -1.04 -3.86
CA TYR A 99 0.14 -1.69 -4.77
C TYR A 99 -0.20 -1.37 -6.22
N ARG A 100 0.84 -1.36 -7.05
CA ARG A 100 0.71 -1.37 -8.51
C ARG A 100 0.99 -2.78 -9.00
N VAL A 101 0.07 -3.38 -9.76
CA VAL A 101 0.08 -4.81 -10.09
C VAL A 101 0.24 -5.02 -11.59
N HIS A 102 1.12 -5.96 -11.96
CA HIS A 102 1.41 -6.38 -13.33
C HIS A 102 0.37 -7.37 -13.84
N ASP A 103 0.28 -8.54 -13.19
CA ASP A 103 -0.67 -9.60 -13.46
C ASP A 103 -1.79 -9.61 -12.38
N PRO A 104 -2.99 -9.13 -12.74
CA PRO A 104 -4.12 -9.07 -11.82
C PRO A 104 -4.67 -10.46 -11.47
N GLU A 105 -4.61 -11.43 -12.38
CA GLU A 105 -5.16 -12.77 -12.14
C GLU A 105 -4.31 -13.50 -11.11
N MET A 106 -2.98 -13.39 -11.24
CA MET A 106 -2.04 -13.89 -10.26
C MET A 106 -2.24 -13.23 -8.89
N ALA A 107 -2.34 -11.90 -8.84
CA ALA A 107 -2.57 -11.18 -7.58
C ALA A 107 -3.90 -11.57 -6.92
N ASN A 108 -4.99 -11.65 -7.71
CA ASN A 108 -6.29 -12.04 -7.19
C ASN A 108 -6.29 -13.48 -6.67
N ALA A 109 -5.67 -14.42 -7.39
CA ALA A 109 -5.56 -15.81 -6.93
C ALA A 109 -4.81 -15.89 -5.58
N THR A 110 -3.70 -15.16 -5.44
CA THR A 110 -2.96 -15.04 -4.17
C THR A 110 -3.84 -14.49 -3.05
N LEU A 111 -4.54 -13.38 -3.29
CA LEU A 111 -5.38 -12.73 -2.28
C LEU A 111 -6.56 -13.60 -1.84
N GLN A 112 -7.18 -14.34 -2.78
CA GLN A 112 -8.26 -15.28 -2.45
C GLN A 112 -7.79 -16.44 -1.57
N ILE A 113 -6.57 -16.95 -1.80
CA ILE A 113 -5.97 -17.99 -0.94
C ILE A 113 -5.77 -17.44 0.48
N LEU A 114 -5.17 -16.25 0.59
CA LEU A 114 -4.92 -15.60 1.88
C LEU A 114 -6.22 -15.28 2.63
N ALA A 115 -7.27 -14.85 1.92
CA ALA A 115 -8.58 -14.52 2.50
C ALA A 115 -9.34 -15.78 2.98
N ALA A 116 -9.03 -16.95 2.44
CA ALA A 116 -9.63 -18.22 2.85
C ALA A 116 -8.96 -18.84 4.10
N GLU A 117 -7.83 -18.30 4.56
CA GLU A 117 -7.15 -18.81 5.75
C GLU A 117 -7.98 -18.53 7.02
N PRO A 118 -8.21 -19.54 7.88
CA PRO A 118 -9.00 -19.35 9.09
C PRO A 118 -8.30 -18.41 10.07
N SER A 119 -8.98 -17.30 10.36
CA SER A 119 -8.63 -16.25 11.34
C SER A 119 -7.42 -15.39 10.95
N PRO A 120 -7.58 -14.39 10.06
CA PRO A 120 -6.56 -13.37 9.93
C PRO A 120 -6.43 -12.60 11.26
N LEU A 121 -5.21 -12.20 11.60
CA LEU A 121 -4.92 -11.38 12.79
C LEU A 121 -5.86 -10.15 12.85
N ARG A 122 -6.24 -9.59 11.70
CA ARG A 122 -7.18 -8.48 11.53
C ARG A 122 -8.13 -8.77 10.37
N GLU A 123 -9.31 -8.16 10.42
CA GLU A 123 -10.22 -8.18 9.27
C GLU A 123 -9.62 -7.31 8.17
N TRP A 124 -9.73 -7.79 6.93
CA TRP A 124 -9.21 -7.08 5.78
C TRP A 124 -10.00 -7.43 4.53
N ASP A 125 -10.04 -6.49 3.60
CA ASP A 125 -10.59 -6.66 2.26
C ASP A 125 -9.64 -6.08 1.21
N TYR A 126 -9.99 -6.29 -0.06
CA TYR A 126 -9.25 -5.66 -1.14
C TYR A 126 -10.16 -5.29 -2.31
N LYS A 127 -9.73 -4.26 -3.03
CA LYS A 127 -10.29 -3.82 -4.30
C LYS A 127 -9.16 -3.67 -5.30
N MET A 128 -9.38 -4.17 -6.52
CA MET A 128 -8.41 -4.04 -7.60
C MET A 128 -9.08 -3.46 -8.84
N GLU A 129 -8.51 -2.39 -9.38
CA GLU A 129 -9.08 -1.62 -10.49
C GLU A 129 -8.02 -1.40 -11.58
N ARG A 130 -8.44 -1.43 -12.85
CA ARG A 130 -7.58 -1.04 -13.96
C ARG A 130 -7.36 0.46 -13.90
N ASP A 131 -6.11 0.88 -14.00
CA ASP A 131 -5.64 2.25 -13.84
C ASP A 131 -4.31 2.42 -14.60
N ASP A 132 -4.39 2.41 -15.93
CA ASP A 132 -3.23 2.39 -16.82
C ASP A 132 -2.30 3.60 -16.60
N ASP A 133 -2.87 4.78 -16.37
CA ASP A 133 -2.14 6.04 -16.21
C ASP A 133 -1.76 6.36 -14.75
N TRP A 134 -2.08 5.45 -13.82
CA TRP A 134 -1.85 5.62 -12.39
C TRP A 134 -2.59 6.83 -11.80
N GLU A 135 -3.78 7.14 -12.29
CA GLU A 135 -4.62 8.23 -11.79
C GLU A 135 -5.03 8.01 -10.32
N LEU A 136 -5.37 6.77 -9.96
CA LEU A 136 -5.75 6.40 -8.59
C LEU A 136 -4.57 6.42 -7.61
N ALA A 137 -3.34 6.49 -8.11
CA ALA A 137 -2.11 6.58 -7.31
C ALA A 137 -1.59 8.03 -7.16
N GLN A 138 -2.15 8.99 -7.89
CA GLN A 138 -1.70 10.39 -7.82
C GLN A 138 -1.87 11.02 -6.44
N PRO A 139 -2.94 10.76 -5.66
CA PRO A 139 -3.08 11.35 -4.33
C PRO A 139 -1.86 11.09 -3.43
N GLU A 140 -1.36 9.85 -3.39
CA GLU A 140 -0.19 9.50 -2.58
C GLU A 140 1.11 10.00 -3.18
N LEU A 141 1.23 10.01 -4.51
CA LEU A 141 2.43 10.50 -5.19
C LEU A 141 2.59 12.03 -5.08
N HIS A 142 1.49 12.79 -5.05
CA HIS A 142 1.51 14.24 -4.87
C HIS A 142 1.92 14.65 -3.45
N LEU A 143 1.75 13.78 -2.44
CA LEU A 143 2.26 14.07 -1.08
C LEU A 143 3.79 14.30 -1.06
N LEU A 144 4.51 13.81 -2.07
CA LEU A 144 5.95 13.96 -2.22
C LEU A 144 6.37 15.30 -2.83
N GLU A 145 5.44 16.11 -3.36
CA GLU A 145 5.77 17.40 -3.99
C GLU A 145 6.34 18.42 -3.00
N HIS A 146 6.11 18.20 -1.71
CA HIS A 146 6.65 19.00 -0.62
C HIS A 146 7.95 18.42 -0.02
N ASP A 147 8.46 17.30 -0.55
CA ASP A 147 9.72 16.70 -0.07
C ASP A 147 10.94 17.40 -0.71
N PRO A 148 11.81 18.06 0.08
CA PRO A 148 12.97 18.79 -0.42
C PRO A 148 14.02 17.90 -1.10
N HIS A 149 13.93 16.57 -0.99
CA HIS A 149 14.85 15.65 -1.71
C HIS A 149 14.52 15.48 -3.20
N PHE A 150 13.37 15.99 -3.65
CA PHE A 150 12.89 15.84 -5.03
C PHE A 150 12.58 17.18 -5.74
N ASN A 151 12.90 18.31 -5.12
CA ASN A 151 12.75 19.66 -5.67
C ASN A 151 14.12 20.34 -5.87
#